data_AF-A0A7S0H1Q5-F1
#
_entry.id   AF-A0A7S0H1Q5-F1
#
_cell.length_a   1.000
_cell.length_b   1.000
_cell.length_c   1.000
_cell.angle_alpha   90.00
_cell.angle_beta   90.00
_cell.angle_gamma   90.00
#
_symmetry.space_group_name_H-M   'P 1'
#
loop_
_entity.id
_entity.type
_entity.pdbx_description
1 polymer ?
#
loop_
_entity_poly.entity_id
_entity_poly.type
_entity_poly.pdbx_seq_one_letter_code
_entity_poly.pdbx_strand_id
1 'polypeptide(L)'
;SKSDSSSRSRNERKKKVVGEQKFPSDQTLDVAYRFEKAERRKRWPRHIKSGSVVLHVAEKPSIAEALAKAFSTGEYRSEGSHPYHTPVHSFQSEFLGATCMFKVTSVTGHVYNCDYVQGYESWEKTEGDILFKVPTLKKPTAGSILRHLSAVATGVDLVVLWLDCDPEGENICFEVLNTVVQRLTTTYGQSKRVFRAVFSSLAAVDLRKALSPPGTPGGLVSPNINVSKSVDARQILDLKMGVSFTRFQTVFLRQTFSRLANKVISFGPCQTPTLGLCVTRFDEIQEFTPEKFWQISANLHLPPPAPPGSTLPGTWASGRTFDQKECIALLEVAKKEAKGYAVIDTVKVTEKKMSRPLPLNTTALLKAASRGLGLSPHETMRTAEHLYTSGYISYPRTETTAYSKNFDVFGLVKGHVNHPDWGDAAKDILSNPSRPKGGVDMGDHPPITPVRSVGRSELGGR
;
A
#
# COMPACT_ATOMS: atom_id res chain seq x y z
N SER A 1 -66.50 -42.08 -9.69
CA SER A 1 -66.18 -43.51 -9.80
C SER A 1 -65.07 -43.68 -10.82
N LYS A 2 -63.98 -44.36 -10.41
CA LYS A 2 -62.96 -45.16 -11.14
C LYS A 2 -62.91 -45.04 -12.68
N SER A 3 -61.79 -45.08 -13.38
CA SER A 3 -60.35 -45.27 -13.12
C SER A 3 -59.73 -45.35 -14.52
N ASP A 4 -58.52 -44.82 -14.75
CA ASP A 4 -57.52 -45.62 -15.48
C ASP A 4 -56.11 -45.08 -15.35
N SER A 5 -55.21 -46.04 -15.19
CA SER A 5 -53.80 -45.94 -14.85
C SER A 5 -52.93 -46.21 -16.07
N SER A 6 -51.87 -45.43 -16.28
CA SER A 6 -50.64 -45.96 -16.90
C SER A 6 -49.38 -45.18 -16.51
N SER A 7 -48.53 -45.88 -15.76
CA SER A 7 -47.07 -45.94 -15.81
C SER A 7 -46.26 -44.69 -16.24
N ARG A 8 -45.78 -43.94 -15.24
CA ARG A 8 -44.52 -43.17 -15.34
C ARG A 8 -43.35 -44.02 -14.84
N SER A 9 -42.45 -44.40 -15.74
CA SER A 9 -41.14 -44.95 -15.39
C SER A 9 -40.27 -43.84 -14.78
N ARG A 10 -39.98 -43.96 -13.48
CA ARG A 10 -38.93 -43.21 -12.81
C ARG A 10 -37.64 -44.00 -12.97
N ASN A 11 -36.75 -43.53 -13.85
CA ASN A 11 -35.37 -43.98 -13.84
C ASN A 11 -34.49 -42.95 -13.11
N GLU A 12 -33.60 -43.49 -12.29
CA GLU A 12 -32.82 -42.85 -11.25
C GLU A 12 -31.86 -41.75 -11.74
N ARG A 13 -31.76 -40.66 -10.97
CA ARG A 13 -30.46 -40.05 -10.65
C ARG A 13 -30.40 -39.78 -9.16
N LYS A 14 -29.84 -40.74 -8.42
CA LYS A 14 -29.44 -40.61 -7.02
C LYS A 14 -28.53 -39.38 -6.88
N LYS A 15 -29.04 -38.30 -6.27
CA LYS A 15 -28.21 -37.24 -5.70
C LYS A 15 -27.34 -37.88 -4.62
N LYS A 16 -26.08 -38.16 -4.96
CA LYS A 16 -25.05 -38.49 -3.97
C LYS A 16 -24.84 -37.22 -3.16
N VAL A 17 -25.47 -37.16 -1.97
CA VAL A 17 -25.12 -36.19 -0.94
C VAL A 17 -23.63 -36.39 -0.68
N VAL A 18 -22.83 -35.40 -1.05
CA VAL A 18 -21.41 -35.36 -0.72
C VAL A 18 -21.35 -35.41 0.79
N GLY A 19 -20.89 -36.54 1.33
CA GLY A 19 -20.73 -36.72 2.76
C GLY A 19 -19.86 -35.59 3.32
N GLU A 20 -20.19 -35.14 4.52
CA GLU A 20 -19.33 -34.29 5.32
C GLU A 20 -17.99 -34.99 5.51
N GLN A 21 -17.05 -34.75 4.60
CA GLN A 21 -15.64 -34.95 4.87
C GLN A 21 -15.30 -34.00 6.01
N LYS A 22 -15.06 -34.55 7.20
CA LYS A 22 -14.38 -33.82 8.26
C LYS A 22 -12.98 -33.48 7.74
N PHE A 23 -12.84 -32.24 7.26
CA PHE A 23 -11.56 -31.69 6.88
C PHE A 23 -10.68 -31.56 8.14
N PRO A 24 -9.36 -31.78 8.04
CA PRO A 24 -8.45 -31.55 9.16
C PRO A 24 -8.67 -30.15 9.71
N SER A 25 -8.78 -30.01 11.03
CA SER A 25 -8.84 -28.71 11.69
C SER A 25 -7.65 -27.87 11.24
N ASP A 26 -7.95 -26.73 10.62
CA ASP A 26 -6.98 -25.79 10.07
C ASP A 26 -5.97 -25.40 11.17
N GLN A 27 -4.74 -25.91 11.12
CA GLN A 27 -3.73 -25.73 12.17
C GLN A 27 -3.37 -24.25 12.37
N THR A 28 -3.62 -23.41 11.37
CA THR A 28 -3.52 -21.95 11.39
C THR A 28 -4.52 -21.28 12.34
N LEU A 29 -5.70 -21.89 12.56
CA LEU A 29 -6.66 -21.41 13.57
C LEU A 29 -6.11 -21.55 14.99
N ASP A 30 -5.22 -22.51 15.25
CA ASP A 30 -4.74 -22.81 16.60
C ASP A 30 -3.80 -21.72 17.15
N VAL A 31 -2.86 -21.21 16.34
CA VAL A 31 -1.95 -20.13 16.77
C VAL A 31 -2.73 -18.83 16.94
N ALA A 32 -3.50 -18.43 15.94
CA ALA A 32 -4.31 -17.23 15.97
C ALA A 32 -5.25 -17.20 17.20
N TYR A 33 -5.95 -18.30 17.46
CA TYR A 33 -6.84 -18.45 18.61
C TYR A 33 -6.11 -18.41 19.96
N ARG A 34 -4.92 -19.02 20.07
CA ARG A 34 -4.09 -18.97 21.28
C ARG A 34 -3.64 -17.53 21.60
N PHE A 35 -3.33 -16.73 20.58
CA PHE A 35 -2.95 -15.33 20.75
C PHE A 35 -4.14 -14.46 21.18
N GLU A 36 -5.31 -14.64 20.56
CA GLU A 36 -6.55 -13.92 20.92
C GLU A 36 -6.94 -14.14 22.39
N LYS A 37 -6.83 -15.39 22.87
CA LYS A 37 -7.13 -15.74 24.27
C LYS A 37 -6.08 -15.21 25.25
N ALA A 38 -4.82 -15.08 24.81
CA ALA A 38 -3.72 -14.58 25.64
C ALA A 38 -3.68 -13.06 25.76
N GLU A 39 -4.14 -12.34 24.73
CA GLU A 39 -4.19 -10.86 24.70
C GLU A 39 -4.98 -10.28 25.88
N ARG A 40 -6.01 -11.01 26.34
CA ARG A 40 -6.82 -10.68 27.53
C ARG A 40 -6.06 -10.69 28.85
N ARG A 41 -4.82 -11.21 28.89
CA ARG A 41 -4.02 -11.40 30.12
C ARG A 41 -2.67 -10.66 30.12
N LYS A 42 -2.55 -9.56 29.37
CA LYS A 42 -1.35 -8.68 29.20
C LYS A 42 -0.35 -8.73 30.35
N ARG A 43 0.57 -9.68 30.33
CA ARG A 43 1.71 -9.77 31.24
C ARG A 43 2.92 -10.21 30.42
N TRP A 44 3.66 -9.22 29.93
CA TRP A 44 4.98 -9.40 29.34
C TRP A 44 5.94 -10.02 30.37
N PRO A 45 7.00 -10.72 29.92
CA PRO A 45 8.00 -11.27 30.83
C PRO A 45 8.61 -10.14 31.64
N ARG A 46 8.58 -10.24 32.97
CA ARG A 46 9.19 -9.22 33.85
C ARG A 46 10.71 -9.25 33.82
N HIS A 47 11.30 -10.41 33.50
CA HIS A 47 12.74 -10.63 33.47
C HIS A 47 13.11 -11.53 32.28
N ILE A 48 14.09 -11.09 31.49
CA ILE A 48 14.76 -11.89 30.45
C ILE A 48 16.08 -12.39 31.02
N LYS A 49 16.43 -13.65 30.77
CA LYS A 49 17.71 -14.21 31.23
C LYS A 49 18.82 -13.75 30.30
N SER A 50 19.95 -13.36 30.87
CA SER A 50 21.16 -13.12 30.07
C SER A 50 21.55 -14.39 29.31
N GLY A 51 21.95 -14.24 28.05
CA GLY A 51 22.23 -15.35 27.14
C GLY A 51 21.01 -15.92 26.41
N SER A 52 19.80 -15.40 26.64
CA SER A 52 18.63 -15.80 25.86
C SER A 52 18.81 -15.51 24.36
N VAL A 53 18.24 -16.38 23.53
CA VAL A 53 18.27 -16.22 22.06
C VAL A 53 16.99 -15.53 21.60
N VAL A 54 17.14 -14.37 20.95
CA VAL A 54 16.04 -13.57 20.40
C VAL A 54 16.08 -13.63 18.88
N LEU A 55 15.02 -14.18 18.28
CA LEU A 55 14.86 -14.24 16.84
C LEU A 55 14.13 -13.00 16.33
N HIS A 56 14.75 -12.27 15.42
CA HIS A 56 14.16 -11.15 14.71
C HIS A 56 13.83 -11.59 13.29
N VAL A 57 12.57 -11.45 12.87
CA VAL A 57 12.12 -11.82 11.52
C VAL A 57 11.60 -10.58 10.81
N ALA A 58 12.27 -10.18 9.72
CA ALA A 58 11.87 -9.08 8.86
C ALA A 58 11.12 -9.55 7.60
N GLU A 59 10.47 -8.64 6.87
CA GLU A 59 9.75 -8.98 5.63
C GLU A 59 10.67 -9.27 4.44
N LYS A 60 11.83 -8.60 4.37
CA LYS A 60 12.78 -8.65 3.25
C LYS A 60 14.22 -8.70 3.76
N PRO A 61 15.17 -9.26 2.98
CA PRO A 61 16.57 -9.36 3.39
C PRO A 61 17.22 -8.00 3.69
N SER A 62 16.90 -6.96 2.92
CA SER A 62 17.42 -5.60 3.14
C SER A 62 17.01 -5.01 4.50
N ILE A 63 15.78 -5.30 4.95
CA ILE A 63 15.30 -4.87 6.28
C ILE A 63 16.07 -5.63 7.37
N ALA A 64 16.24 -6.95 7.22
CA ALA A 64 17.04 -7.74 8.16
C ALA A 64 18.49 -7.23 8.27
N GLU A 65 19.09 -6.84 7.15
CA GLU A 65 20.43 -6.24 7.13
C GLU A 65 20.45 -4.88 7.84
N ALA A 66 19.44 -4.02 7.61
CA ALA A 66 19.32 -2.74 8.31
C ALA A 66 19.19 -2.92 9.83
N LEU A 67 18.43 -3.92 10.29
CA LEU A 67 18.32 -4.27 11.72
C LEU A 67 19.65 -4.76 12.28
N ALA A 68 20.35 -5.65 11.55
CA ALA A 68 21.66 -6.14 11.97
C ALA A 68 22.66 -4.99 12.12
N LYS A 69 22.71 -4.07 11.16
CA LYS A 69 23.54 -2.85 11.23
C LYS A 69 23.12 -1.91 12.36
N ALA A 70 21.82 -1.76 12.59
CA ALA A 70 21.30 -0.85 13.60
C ALA A 70 21.50 -1.37 15.03
N PHE A 71 21.51 -2.68 15.25
CA PHE A 71 21.59 -3.26 16.60
C PHE A 71 22.95 -3.87 16.93
N SER A 72 23.77 -4.22 15.94
CA SER A 72 25.15 -4.61 16.19
C SER A 72 26.00 -3.38 16.54
N THR A 73 27.06 -3.59 17.31
CA THR A 73 28.11 -2.58 17.57
C THR A 73 29.15 -2.55 16.43
N GLY A 74 28.73 -2.85 15.20
CA GLY A 74 29.58 -2.87 13.98
C GLY A 74 30.06 -4.27 13.56
N GLU A 75 29.97 -5.27 14.43
CA GLU A 75 30.36 -6.65 14.12
C GLU A 75 29.15 -7.59 14.23
N TYR A 76 28.88 -8.34 13.17
CA TYR A 76 27.91 -9.44 13.17
C TYR A 76 28.34 -10.55 12.23
N ARG A 77 28.09 -11.80 12.62
CA ARG A 77 28.33 -12.96 11.76
C ARG A 77 27.13 -13.16 10.85
N SER A 78 27.37 -13.26 9.54
CA SER A 78 26.33 -13.61 8.57
C SER A 78 26.58 -15.02 8.06
N GLU A 79 25.63 -15.92 8.27
CA GLU A 79 25.68 -17.26 7.70
C GLU A 79 24.87 -17.32 6.40
N GLY A 80 25.42 -18.06 5.44
CA GLY A 80 25.17 -17.89 4.01
C GLY A 80 23.71 -17.96 3.58
N SER A 81 23.37 -17.06 2.66
CA SER A 81 22.21 -17.16 1.78
C SER A 81 22.41 -18.33 0.81
N HIS A 82 21.84 -19.48 1.10
CA HIS A 82 21.56 -20.44 0.02
C HIS A 82 20.51 -19.78 -0.90
N PRO A 83 20.44 -20.05 -2.22
CA PRO A 83 19.40 -19.50 -3.12
C PRO A 83 17.94 -19.73 -2.69
N TYR A 84 17.71 -20.50 -1.63
CA TYR A 84 16.41 -20.81 -1.06
C TYR A 84 16.26 -20.40 0.43
N HIS A 85 17.27 -19.72 0.99
CA HIS A 85 17.37 -19.32 2.40
C HIS A 85 17.82 -17.86 2.50
N THR A 86 17.16 -17.09 3.37
CA THR A 86 17.57 -15.71 3.63
C THR A 86 18.77 -15.67 4.59
N PRO A 87 19.65 -14.66 4.53
CA PRO A 87 20.77 -14.54 5.44
C PRO A 87 20.34 -14.56 6.91
N VAL A 88 21.17 -15.15 7.77
CA VAL A 88 21.00 -15.08 9.23
C VAL A 88 22.16 -14.31 9.82
N HIS A 89 21.86 -13.16 10.41
CA HIS A 89 22.83 -12.30 11.09
C HIS A 89 22.79 -12.55 12.60
N SER A 90 23.92 -12.93 13.20
CA SER A 90 24.01 -13.24 14.63
C SER A 90 25.01 -12.36 15.34
N PHE A 91 24.62 -11.80 16.48
CA PHE A 91 25.45 -10.91 17.33
C PHE A 91 24.86 -10.78 18.74
N GLN A 92 25.67 -10.34 19.70
CA GLN A 92 25.18 -10.00 21.04
C GLN A 92 24.62 -8.58 21.06
N SER A 93 23.48 -8.38 21.73
CA SER A 93 22.86 -7.08 21.94
C SER A 93 22.08 -7.05 23.24
N GLU A 94 21.88 -5.86 23.79
CA GLU A 94 20.95 -5.66 24.89
C GLU A 94 19.50 -5.76 24.41
N PHE A 95 18.66 -6.46 25.19
CA PHE A 95 17.23 -6.55 24.98
C PHE A 95 16.50 -6.59 26.31
N LEU A 96 15.67 -5.58 26.55
CA LEU A 96 14.86 -5.42 27.77
C LEU A 96 15.69 -5.59 29.07
N GLY A 97 16.89 -4.99 29.10
CA GLY A 97 17.78 -5.00 30.25
C GLY A 97 18.64 -6.26 30.43
N ALA A 98 18.66 -7.17 29.45
CA ALA A 98 19.50 -8.36 29.47
C ALA A 98 20.37 -8.45 28.20
N THR A 99 21.62 -8.92 28.34
CA THR A 99 22.46 -9.24 27.18
C THR A 99 21.95 -10.53 26.54
N CYS A 100 21.53 -10.46 25.28
CA CYS A 100 20.93 -11.57 24.54
C CYS A 100 21.73 -11.87 23.26
N MET A 101 21.58 -13.07 22.73
CA MET A 101 22.04 -13.42 21.39
C MET A 101 20.93 -13.11 20.38
N PHE A 102 21.15 -12.14 19.51
CA PHE A 102 20.23 -11.84 18.42
C PHE A 102 20.51 -12.77 17.24
N LYS A 103 19.44 -13.30 16.66
CA LYS A 103 19.44 -13.93 15.34
C LYS A 103 18.47 -13.16 14.46
N VAL A 104 18.96 -12.47 13.45
CA VAL A 104 18.15 -11.66 12.54
C VAL A 104 18.08 -12.34 11.19
N THR A 105 16.87 -12.58 10.70
CA THR A 105 16.59 -13.18 9.38
C THR A 105 15.40 -12.48 8.74
N SER A 106 15.04 -12.85 7.52
CA SER A 106 13.82 -12.36 6.88
C SER A 106 13.02 -13.46 6.22
N VAL A 107 11.78 -13.13 5.84
CA VAL A 107 11.07 -13.78 4.73
C VAL A 107 11.36 -13.01 3.43
N THR A 108 10.57 -13.27 2.38
CA THR A 108 10.62 -12.56 1.09
C THR A 108 9.19 -12.21 0.65
N GLY A 109 8.46 -11.51 1.53
CA GLY A 109 7.01 -11.33 1.42
C GLY A 109 6.21 -12.53 1.97
N HIS A 110 5.01 -12.75 1.44
CA HIS A 110 4.10 -13.81 1.89
C HIS A 110 4.73 -15.21 1.84
N VAL A 111 4.63 -15.91 2.97
CA VAL A 111 5.06 -17.30 3.16
C VAL A 111 3.99 -18.26 2.63
N TYR A 112 2.73 -17.84 2.59
CA TYR A 112 1.61 -18.64 2.09
C TYR A 112 0.80 -17.90 1.02
N ASN A 113 0.14 -18.69 0.17
CA ASN A 113 -0.90 -18.24 -0.75
C ASN A 113 -2.24 -18.84 -0.34
N CYS A 114 -3.32 -18.07 -0.48
CA CYS A 114 -4.68 -18.56 -0.33
C CYS A 114 -5.11 -19.28 -1.61
N ASP A 115 -5.56 -20.54 -1.49
CA ASP A 115 -6.03 -21.33 -2.63
C ASP A 115 -7.14 -22.31 -2.19
N TYR A 116 -7.82 -22.92 -3.15
CA TYR A 116 -8.80 -23.96 -2.89
C TYR A 116 -8.14 -25.27 -2.42
N VAL A 117 -8.93 -26.06 -1.69
CA VAL A 117 -8.65 -27.50 -1.48
C VAL A 117 -8.51 -28.23 -2.81
N GLN A 118 -7.77 -29.35 -2.79
CA GLN A 118 -7.55 -30.16 -3.98
C GLN A 118 -8.87 -30.70 -4.55
N GLY A 119 -8.94 -30.86 -5.88
CA GLY A 119 -10.09 -31.43 -6.59
C GLY A 119 -10.99 -30.40 -7.28
N TYR A 120 -10.68 -29.11 -7.16
CA TYR A 120 -11.44 -28.00 -7.76
C TYR A 120 -10.61 -27.19 -8.78
N GLU A 121 -9.51 -27.75 -9.28
CA GLU A 121 -8.58 -27.09 -10.20
C GLU A 121 -9.12 -27.00 -11.64
N SER A 122 -9.93 -27.98 -12.08
CA SER A 122 -10.45 -28.02 -13.46
C SER A 122 -11.53 -26.97 -13.69
N TRP A 123 -11.41 -26.22 -14.78
CA TRP A 123 -12.36 -25.17 -15.16
C TRP A 123 -13.62 -25.75 -15.81
N GLU A 124 -13.48 -26.93 -16.43
CA GLU A 124 -14.52 -27.62 -17.18
C GLU A 124 -15.42 -28.47 -16.29
N LYS A 125 -14.86 -29.00 -15.19
CA LYS A 125 -15.55 -29.94 -14.29
C LYS A 125 -16.12 -29.28 -13.04
N THR A 126 -15.76 -28.02 -12.78
CA THR A 126 -16.17 -27.29 -11.58
C THR A 126 -17.07 -26.14 -11.95
N GLU A 127 -18.36 -26.25 -11.61
CA GLU A 127 -19.33 -25.16 -11.77
C GLU A 127 -18.91 -23.95 -10.92
N GLY A 128 -19.14 -22.73 -11.41
CA GLY A 128 -18.64 -21.52 -10.75
C GLY A 128 -19.32 -21.22 -9.40
N ASP A 129 -20.57 -21.65 -9.20
CA ASP A 129 -21.34 -21.38 -7.98
C ASP A 129 -20.85 -22.20 -6.78
N ILE A 130 -20.35 -23.43 -7.00
CA ILE A 130 -19.83 -24.28 -5.93
C ILE A 130 -18.60 -23.66 -5.26
N LEU A 131 -17.78 -22.92 -6.02
CA LEU A 131 -16.52 -22.31 -5.57
C LEU A 131 -16.71 -21.28 -4.44
N PHE A 132 -17.91 -20.68 -4.31
CA PHE A 132 -18.24 -19.85 -3.16
C PHE A 132 -18.30 -20.64 -1.86
N LYS A 133 -18.71 -21.92 -1.92
CA LYS A 133 -18.87 -22.81 -0.77
C LYS A 133 -17.62 -23.66 -0.48
N VAL A 134 -16.75 -23.85 -1.46
CA VAL A 134 -15.52 -24.65 -1.30
C VAL A 134 -14.60 -24.02 -0.25
N PRO A 135 -14.12 -24.78 0.76
CA PRO A 135 -13.14 -24.30 1.72
C PRO A 135 -11.83 -23.87 1.04
N THR A 136 -11.21 -22.84 1.58
CA THR A 136 -9.88 -22.37 1.18
C THR A 136 -8.84 -22.87 2.18
N LEU A 137 -7.58 -22.96 1.75
CA LEU A 137 -6.44 -23.30 2.60
C LEU A 137 -5.23 -22.43 2.25
N LYS A 138 -4.33 -22.26 3.22
CA LYS A 138 -3.05 -21.57 3.03
C LYS A 138 -1.99 -22.55 2.53
N LYS A 139 -1.60 -22.44 1.25
CA LYS A 139 -0.53 -23.25 0.64
C LYS A 139 0.80 -22.51 0.78
N PRO A 140 1.89 -23.17 1.23
CA PRO A 140 3.20 -22.52 1.26
C PRO A 140 3.61 -22.03 -0.13
N THR A 141 4.05 -20.78 -0.24
CA THR A 141 4.56 -20.21 -1.49
C THR A 141 5.81 -20.95 -1.95
N ALA A 142 6.68 -21.30 -1.00
CA ALA A 142 7.83 -22.16 -1.22
C ALA A 142 8.11 -23.01 0.03
N GLY A 143 8.34 -24.31 -0.12
CA GLY A 143 8.67 -25.18 1.01
C GLY A 143 10.03 -24.85 1.68
N SER A 144 10.92 -24.16 0.97
CA SER A 144 12.23 -23.78 1.48
C SER A 144 12.17 -22.74 2.60
N ILE A 145 11.30 -21.73 2.50
CA ILE A 145 11.18 -20.69 3.53
C ILE A 145 10.64 -21.26 4.85
N LEU A 146 9.74 -22.24 4.78
CA LEU A 146 9.23 -22.92 5.98
C LEU A 146 10.32 -23.76 6.68
N ARG A 147 11.15 -24.46 5.89
CA ARG A 147 12.31 -25.19 6.42
C ARG A 147 13.32 -24.23 7.05
N HIS A 148 13.57 -23.11 6.39
CA HIS A 148 14.43 -22.03 6.90
C HIS A 148 13.95 -21.51 8.26
N LEU A 149 12.70 -21.03 8.33
CA LEU A 149 12.11 -20.50 9.56
C LEU A 149 12.11 -21.55 10.68
N SER A 150 11.81 -22.81 10.37
CA SER A 150 11.84 -23.91 11.35
C SER A 150 13.24 -24.16 11.90
N ALA A 151 14.26 -24.15 11.04
CA ALA A 151 15.65 -24.35 11.43
C ALA A 151 16.16 -23.21 12.31
N VAL A 152 15.92 -21.95 11.90
CA VAL A 152 16.38 -20.77 12.63
C VAL A 152 15.65 -20.60 13.97
N ALA A 153 14.37 -21.00 14.04
CA ALA A 153 13.57 -20.96 15.27
C ALA A 153 13.96 -22.00 16.32
N THR A 154 14.72 -23.04 15.94
CA THR A 154 15.14 -24.08 16.89
C THR A 154 16.07 -23.48 17.95
N GLY A 155 15.74 -23.68 19.22
CA GLY A 155 16.53 -23.16 20.35
C GLY A 155 16.34 -21.66 20.62
N VAL A 156 15.31 -21.03 20.05
CA VAL A 156 14.97 -19.62 20.27
C VAL A 156 14.06 -19.46 21.48
N ASP A 157 14.33 -18.45 22.32
CA ASP A 157 13.54 -18.14 23.52
C ASP A 157 12.45 -17.10 23.29
N LEU A 158 12.72 -16.09 22.45
CA LEU A 158 11.83 -14.97 22.16
C LEU A 158 11.87 -14.60 20.67
N VAL A 159 10.78 -14.01 20.16
CA VAL A 159 10.64 -13.59 18.77
C VAL A 159 10.23 -12.12 18.71
N VAL A 160 10.89 -11.34 17.85
CA VAL A 160 10.50 -9.97 17.50
C VAL A 160 10.20 -9.90 16.01
N LEU A 161 9.00 -9.44 15.68
CA LEU A 161 8.49 -9.33 14.31
C LEU A 161 8.77 -7.91 13.79
N TRP A 162 9.51 -7.84 12.67
CA TRP A 162 9.98 -6.63 11.99
C TRP A 162 9.46 -6.55 10.55
N LEU A 163 8.21 -6.94 10.36
CA LEU A 163 7.55 -6.87 9.06
C LEU A 163 7.07 -5.43 8.81
N ASP A 164 6.82 -5.05 7.57
CA ASP A 164 6.39 -3.68 7.29
C ASP A 164 5.07 -3.37 8.04
N CYS A 165 4.88 -2.15 8.53
CA CYS A 165 3.77 -1.82 9.45
C CYS A 165 2.46 -1.46 8.75
N ASP A 166 2.07 -2.28 7.77
CA ASP A 166 0.77 -2.21 7.11
C ASP A 166 -0.04 -3.50 7.32
N PRO A 167 -1.29 -3.59 6.83
CA PRO A 167 -2.09 -4.79 7.01
C PRO A 167 -1.46 -6.07 6.44
N GLU A 168 -0.73 -6.00 5.32
CA GLU A 168 -0.08 -7.17 4.71
C GLU A 168 1.08 -7.65 5.58
N GLY A 169 1.96 -6.75 6.03
CA GLY A 169 3.04 -7.11 6.95
C GLY A 169 2.52 -7.66 8.28
N GLU A 170 1.38 -7.17 8.77
CA GLU A 170 0.71 -7.76 9.93
C GLU A 170 0.12 -9.15 9.66
N ASN A 171 -0.36 -9.43 8.44
CA ASN A 171 -0.78 -10.78 8.05
C ASN A 171 0.42 -11.75 7.99
N ILE A 172 1.52 -11.33 7.37
CA ILE A 172 2.75 -12.12 7.29
C ILE A 172 3.34 -12.38 8.68
N CYS A 173 3.12 -11.49 9.66
CA CYS A 173 3.49 -11.76 11.06
C CYS A 173 2.90 -13.08 11.53
N PHE A 174 1.59 -13.30 11.31
CA PHE A 174 0.93 -14.54 11.72
C PHE A 174 1.33 -15.74 10.86
N GLU A 175 1.66 -15.54 9.58
CA GLU A 175 2.25 -16.59 8.74
C GLU A 175 3.59 -17.09 9.30
N VAL A 176 4.47 -16.18 9.71
CA VAL A 176 5.75 -16.51 10.37
C VAL A 176 5.48 -17.24 11.68
N LEU A 177 4.55 -16.75 12.51
CA LEU A 177 4.25 -17.34 13.81
C LEU A 177 3.72 -18.78 13.70
N ASN A 178 2.96 -19.11 12.64
CA ASN A 178 2.48 -20.47 12.40
C ASN A 178 3.62 -21.50 12.30
N THR A 179 4.80 -21.06 11.84
CA THR A 179 5.99 -21.91 11.71
C THR A 179 6.90 -21.83 12.94
N VAL A 180 7.15 -20.62 13.43
CA VAL A 180 8.17 -20.34 14.43
C VAL A 180 7.73 -20.73 15.84
N VAL A 181 6.47 -20.47 16.20
CA VAL A 181 6.01 -20.60 17.61
C VAL A 181 6.07 -22.04 18.10
N GLN A 182 5.86 -23.02 17.22
CA GLN A 182 5.94 -24.44 17.56
C GLN A 182 7.37 -24.92 17.85
N ARG A 183 8.39 -24.14 17.51
CA ARG A 183 9.82 -24.48 17.63
C ARG A 183 10.53 -23.78 18.79
N LEU A 184 9.84 -22.90 19.51
CA LEU A 184 10.41 -22.18 20.65
C LEU A 184 10.78 -23.15 21.80
N THR A 185 11.79 -22.77 22.59
CA THR A 185 12.34 -23.58 23.69
C THR A 185 11.31 -23.95 24.76
N THR A 186 10.23 -23.19 24.88
CA THR A 186 9.13 -23.50 25.79
C THR A 186 7.78 -23.48 25.10
N THR A 187 6.94 -24.43 25.47
CA THR A 187 5.55 -24.56 25.02
C THR A 187 4.57 -23.74 25.88
N TYR A 188 5.00 -23.23 27.04
CA TYR A 188 4.13 -22.48 27.95
C TYR A 188 4.29 -20.96 27.80
N GLY A 189 3.17 -20.25 27.71
CA GLY A 189 3.15 -18.78 27.66
C GLY A 189 3.79 -18.17 26.39
N GLN A 190 3.78 -18.89 25.26
CA GLN A 190 4.42 -18.51 24.00
C GLN A 190 4.00 -17.12 23.50
N SER A 191 2.75 -16.73 23.70
CA SER A 191 2.25 -15.40 23.34
C SER A 191 2.92 -14.26 24.10
N LYS A 192 3.53 -14.52 25.26
CA LYS A 192 4.30 -13.55 26.04
C LYS A 192 5.75 -13.43 25.56
N ARG A 193 6.16 -14.25 24.60
CA ARG A 193 7.52 -14.31 24.06
C ARG A 193 7.59 -13.79 22.62
N VAL A 194 6.47 -13.29 22.10
CA VAL A 194 6.36 -12.73 20.77
C VAL A 194 6.07 -11.24 20.88
N PHE A 195 6.91 -10.46 20.23
CA PHE A 195 6.85 -9.01 20.20
C PHE A 195 6.71 -8.56 18.74
N ARG A 196 6.03 -7.44 18.54
CA ARG A 196 5.89 -6.74 17.26
C ARG A 196 6.54 -5.37 17.39
N ALA A 197 7.56 -5.10 16.58
CA ALA A 197 8.17 -3.78 16.49
C ALA A 197 7.33 -2.90 15.56
N VAL A 198 7.11 -1.63 15.90
CA VAL A 198 6.37 -0.68 15.06
C VAL A 198 7.31 0.44 14.62
N PHE A 199 7.48 0.61 13.32
CA PHE A 199 8.43 1.54 12.74
C PHE A 199 7.90 2.11 11.41
N SER A 200 8.39 3.29 11.05
CA SER A 200 7.99 4.00 9.82
C SER A 200 9.18 4.38 8.93
N SER A 201 10.40 4.04 9.35
CA SER A 201 11.63 4.21 8.58
C SER A 201 12.67 3.18 9.02
N LEU A 202 13.65 2.92 8.17
CA LEU A 202 14.81 2.07 8.50
C LEU A 202 15.98 2.86 9.08
N ALA A 203 15.77 4.11 9.49
CA ALA A 203 16.80 4.88 10.18
C ALA A 203 17.11 4.23 11.55
N ALA A 204 18.39 4.13 11.91
CA ALA A 204 18.81 3.44 13.14
C ALA A 204 18.14 4.00 14.41
N VAL A 205 17.83 5.29 14.44
CA VAL A 205 17.12 5.94 15.56
C VAL A 205 15.71 5.38 15.71
N ASP A 206 14.96 5.25 14.61
CA ASP A 206 13.60 4.72 14.62
C ASP A 206 13.58 3.22 14.96
N LEU A 207 14.52 2.45 14.42
CA LEU A 207 14.65 1.02 14.72
C LEU A 207 14.99 0.79 16.21
N ARG A 208 15.92 1.55 16.79
CA ARG A 208 16.25 1.47 18.22
C ARG A 208 15.06 1.86 19.09
N LYS A 209 14.31 2.90 18.69
CA LYS A 209 13.08 3.30 19.38
C LYS A 209 12.04 2.16 19.34
N ALA A 210 11.86 1.51 18.20
CA ALA A 210 10.92 0.40 18.01
C ALA A 210 11.26 -0.86 18.84
N LEU A 211 12.51 -1.01 19.28
CA LEU A 211 12.97 -2.07 20.18
C LEU A 211 12.76 -1.74 21.67
N SER A 212 12.26 -0.54 22.00
CA SER A 212 12.05 -0.10 23.39
C SER A 212 11.01 -0.97 24.12
N PRO A 213 11.05 -1.03 25.46
CA PRO A 213 10.13 -1.85 26.24
C PRO A 213 8.65 -1.59 25.96
N PRO A 214 7.78 -2.62 26.02
CA PRO A 214 6.34 -2.44 25.90
C PRO A 214 5.78 -1.41 26.88
N GLY A 215 4.86 -0.57 26.40
CA GLY A 215 4.27 0.52 27.19
C GLY A 215 5.08 1.83 27.18
N THR A 216 6.26 1.84 26.58
CA THR A 216 6.99 3.09 26.28
C THR A 216 6.54 3.67 24.93
N PRO A 217 6.66 5.00 24.70
CA PRO A 217 6.28 5.62 23.43
C PRO A 217 7.06 5.05 22.23
N GLY A 218 6.35 4.32 21.36
CA GLY A 218 6.95 3.66 20.19
C GLY A 218 7.69 2.36 20.49
N GLY A 219 7.55 1.80 21.70
CA GLY A 219 8.11 0.50 22.05
C GLY A 219 7.31 -0.67 21.48
N LEU A 220 7.78 -1.88 21.80
CA LEU A 220 7.23 -3.14 21.31
C LEU A 220 5.76 -3.35 21.71
N VAL A 221 4.99 -3.93 20.80
CA VAL A 221 3.57 -4.25 21.00
C VAL A 221 3.29 -5.74 20.73
N SER A 222 2.05 -6.17 20.93
CA SER A 222 1.60 -7.48 20.46
C SER A 222 1.18 -7.39 18.99
N PRO A 223 1.42 -8.43 18.18
CA PRO A 223 0.86 -8.48 16.83
C PRO A 223 -0.68 -8.47 16.87
N ASN A 224 -1.29 -7.76 15.93
CA ASN A 224 -2.71 -7.51 15.84
C ASN A 224 -3.41 -8.52 14.90
N ILE A 225 -4.02 -9.52 15.52
CA ILE A 225 -4.73 -10.58 14.82
C ILE A 225 -5.93 -10.10 14.00
N ASN A 226 -6.60 -9.03 14.41
CA ASN A 226 -7.78 -8.54 13.71
C ASN A 226 -7.41 -7.91 12.37
N VAL A 227 -6.28 -7.21 12.32
CA VAL A 227 -5.71 -6.69 11.07
C VAL A 227 -5.32 -7.86 10.15
N SER A 228 -4.61 -8.87 10.67
CA SER A 228 -4.30 -10.09 9.91
C SER A 228 -5.55 -10.78 9.34
N LYS A 229 -6.60 -10.96 10.16
CA LYS A 229 -7.87 -11.58 9.73
C LYS A 229 -8.58 -10.76 8.65
N SER A 230 -8.42 -9.43 8.64
CA SER A 230 -8.98 -8.59 7.58
C SER A 230 -8.32 -8.84 6.21
N VAL A 231 -7.00 -9.07 6.20
CA VAL A 231 -6.27 -9.47 4.99
C VAL A 231 -6.69 -10.87 4.53
N ASP A 232 -6.81 -11.82 5.47
CA ASP A 232 -7.30 -13.17 5.15
C ASP A 232 -8.69 -13.12 4.51
N ALA A 233 -9.60 -12.33 5.07
CA ALA A 233 -10.94 -12.13 4.52
C ALA A 233 -10.88 -11.55 3.10
N ARG A 234 -10.06 -10.51 2.87
CA ARG A 234 -9.86 -9.91 1.54
C ARG A 234 -9.33 -10.94 0.53
N GLN A 235 -8.27 -11.68 0.88
CA GLN A 235 -7.70 -12.72 0.01
C GLN A 235 -8.72 -13.80 -0.35
N ILE A 236 -9.53 -14.26 0.61
CA ILE A 236 -10.60 -15.24 0.39
C ILE A 236 -11.69 -14.69 -0.54
N LEU A 237 -12.11 -13.44 -0.32
CA LEU A 237 -13.12 -12.78 -1.17
C LEU A 237 -12.64 -12.59 -2.61
N ASP A 238 -11.40 -12.10 -2.77
CA ASP A 238 -10.77 -11.90 -4.08
C ASP A 238 -10.62 -13.22 -4.83
N LEU A 239 -10.16 -14.28 -4.16
CA LEU A 239 -10.06 -15.63 -4.74
C LEU A 239 -11.44 -16.14 -5.15
N LYS A 240 -12.41 -16.10 -4.23
CA LYS A 240 -13.74 -16.66 -4.47
C LYS A 240 -14.48 -15.95 -5.58
N MET A 241 -14.61 -14.63 -5.51
CA MET A 241 -15.29 -13.87 -6.56
C MET A 241 -14.49 -13.91 -7.86
N GLY A 242 -13.18 -13.67 -7.79
CA GLY A 242 -12.32 -13.62 -8.96
C GLY A 242 -12.35 -14.91 -9.76
N VAL A 243 -12.06 -16.05 -9.13
CA VAL A 243 -12.03 -17.35 -9.82
C VAL A 243 -13.42 -17.76 -10.29
N SER A 244 -14.46 -17.60 -9.48
CA SER A 244 -15.83 -18.03 -9.84
C SER A 244 -16.33 -17.30 -11.09
N PHE A 245 -16.26 -15.96 -11.10
CA PHE A 245 -16.72 -15.17 -12.26
C PHE A 245 -15.78 -15.33 -13.46
N THR A 246 -14.46 -15.37 -13.25
CA THR A 246 -13.47 -15.59 -14.33
C THR A 246 -13.71 -16.92 -15.04
N ARG A 247 -13.90 -18.02 -14.29
CA ARG A 247 -14.15 -19.34 -14.87
C ARG A 247 -15.48 -19.35 -15.62
N PHE A 248 -16.55 -18.87 -15.00
CA PHE A 248 -17.87 -18.80 -15.62
C PHE A 248 -17.82 -18.07 -16.97
N GLN A 249 -17.32 -16.82 -16.98
CA GLN A 249 -17.34 -16.01 -18.19
C GLN A 249 -16.33 -16.52 -19.24
N THR A 250 -15.17 -17.04 -18.82
CA THR A 250 -14.18 -17.58 -19.76
C THR A 250 -14.72 -18.83 -20.46
N VAL A 251 -15.29 -19.79 -19.73
CA VAL A 251 -15.85 -21.02 -20.32
C VAL A 251 -17.02 -20.67 -21.23
N PHE A 252 -17.95 -19.83 -20.77
CA PHE A 252 -19.10 -19.40 -21.56
C PHE A 252 -18.69 -18.69 -22.85
N LEU A 253 -17.84 -17.66 -22.77
CA LEU A 253 -17.46 -16.85 -23.94
C LEU A 253 -16.57 -17.59 -24.94
N ARG A 254 -15.75 -18.55 -24.48
CA ARG A 254 -14.95 -19.40 -25.39
C ARG A 254 -15.82 -20.30 -26.25
N GLN A 255 -16.93 -20.79 -25.71
CA GLN A 255 -17.89 -21.61 -26.45
C GLN A 255 -18.71 -20.77 -27.46
N THR A 256 -18.97 -19.51 -27.14
CA THR A 256 -19.75 -18.60 -28.01
C THR A 256 -18.90 -17.95 -29.11
N PHE A 257 -17.67 -17.54 -28.82
CA PHE A 257 -16.85 -16.73 -29.72
C PHE A 257 -15.49 -17.38 -30.00
N SER A 258 -15.29 -17.87 -31.23
CA SER A 258 -14.05 -18.52 -31.67
C SER A 258 -12.79 -17.66 -31.46
N ARG A 259 -12.89 -16.33 -31.62
CA ARG A 259 -11.79 -15.38 -31.40
C ARG A 259 -11.31 -15.34 -29.94
N LEU A 260 -12.10 -15.84 -28.99
CA LEU A 260 -11.79 -15.87 -27.56
C LEU A 260 -11.33 -17.25 -27.08
N ALA A 261 -11.27 -18.27 -27.94
CA ALA A 261 -11.01 -19.67 -27.56
C ALA A 261 -9.78 -19.86 -26.64
N ASN A 262 -8.72 -19.06 -26.84
CA ASN A 262 -7.48 -19.14 -26.06
C ASN A 262 -7.26 -17.97 -25.08
N LYS A 263 -8.28 -17.13 -24.86
CA LYS A 263 -8.18 -15.97 -23.96
C LYS A 263 -8.79 -16.27 -22.60
N VAL A 264 -8.18 -15.78 -21.53
CA VAL A 264 -8.80 -15.72 -20.21
C VAL A 264 -9.48 -14.37 -20.10
N ILE A 265 -10.77 -14.38 -19.80
CA ILE A 265 -11.52 -13.17 -19.51
C ILE A 265 -11.60 -13.13 -17.99
N SER A 266 -10.85 -12.23 -17.35
CA SER A 266 -10.77 -12.12 -15.90
C SER A 266 -11.83 -11.21 -15.33
N PHE A 267 -12.36 -11.56 -14.17
CA PHE A 267 -13.15 -10.69 -13.31
C PHE A 267 -12.41 -10.50 -12.00
N GLY A 268 -12.40 -9.28 -11.47
CA GLY A 268 -11.92 -9.00 -10.13
C GLY A 268 -12.82 -7.97 -9.45
N PRO A 269 -13.18 -8.15 -8.17
CA PRO A 269 -14.12 -7.26 -7.49
C PRO A 269 -13.65 -5.79 -7.44
N CYS A 270 -12.34 -5.54 -7.50
CA CYS A 270 -11.76 -4.20 -7.61
C CYS A 270 -11.29 -3.85 -9.04
N GLN A 271 -10.76 -4.83 -9.79
CA GLN A 271 -10.30 -4.63 -11.18
C GLN A 271 -11.44 -4.19 -12.11
N THR A 272 -12.60 -4.84 -12.02
CA THR A 272 -13.76 -4.59 -12.88
C THR A 272 -14.32 -3.17 -12.72
N PRO A 273 -14.63 -2.65 -11.51
CA PRO A 273 -15.08 -1.27 -11.36
C PRO A 273 -14.00 -0.24 -11.73
N THR A 274 -12.72 -0.56 -11.54
CA THR A 274 -11.61 0.31 -11.99
C THR A 274 -11.60 0.47 -13.51
N LEU A 275 -11.78 -0.62 -14.27
CA LEU A 275 -11.96 -0.57 -15.72
C LEU A 275 -13.24 0.21 -16.08
N GLY A 276 -14.30 0.05 -15.27
CA GLY A 276 -15.56 0.80 -15.40
C GLY A 276 -15.34 2.31 -15.47
N LEU A 277 -14.50 2.89 -14.61
CA LEU A 277 -14.17 4.32 -14.66
C LEU A 277 -13.57 4.76 -16.01
N CYS A 278 -12.76 3.91 -16.63
CA CYS A 278 -12.15 4.19 -17.92
C CYS A 278 -13.18 4.11 -19.05
N VAL A 279 -14.04 3.09 -19.02
CA VAL A 279 -15.11 2.89 -20.01
C VAL A 279 -16.15 4.01 -19.91
N THR A 280 -16.57 4.39 -18.70
CA THR A 280 -17.49 5.52 -18.50
C THR A 280 -16.94 6.81 -19.12
N ARG A 281 -15.65 7.13 -18.89
CA ARG A 281 -15.04 8.31 -19.53
C ARG A 281 -14.97 8.17 -21.05
N PHE A 282 -14.72 6.96 -21.56
CA PHE A 282 -14.72 6.72 -23.00
C PHE A 282 -16.11 6.98 -23.61
N ASP A 283 -17.16 6.45 -22.99
CA ASP A 283 -18.55 6.64 -23.42
C ASP A 283 -18.95 8.11 -23.36
N GLU A 284 -18.61 8.83 -22.27
CA GLU A 284 -18.81 10.29 -22.14
C GLU A 284 -18.17 11.07 -23.30
N ILE A 285 -17.00 10.64 -23.78
CA ILE A 285 -16.31 11.27 -24.92
C ILE A 285 -16.99 10.93 -26.25
N GLN A 286 -17.48 9.70 -26.42
CA GLN A 286 -18.18 9.28 -27.65
C GLN A 286 -19.55 9.94 -27.79
N GLU A 287 -20.26 10.10 -26.67
CA GLU A 287 -21.59 10.71 -26.61
C GLU A 287 -21.53 12.25 -26.65
N PHE A 288 -20.35 12.84 -26.39
CA PHE A 288 -20.18 14.29 -26.43
C PHE A 288 -20.44 14.83 -27.84
N THR A 289 -21.48 15.64 -27.97
CA THR A 289 -21.78 16.38 -29.21
C THR A 289 -21.21 17.79 -29.10
N PRO A 290 -20.13 18.15 -29.85
CA PRO A 290 -19.54 19.48 -29.78
C PRO A 290 -20.52 20.55 -30.27
N GLU A 291 -20.74 21.57 -29.45
CA GLU A 291 -21.60 22.69 -29.79
C GLU A 291 -20.77 23.93 -30.14
N LYS A 292 -21.11 24.58 -31.26
CA LYS A 292 -20.46 25.84 -31.65
C LYS A 292 -20.90 26.95 -30.69
N PHE A 293 -19.94 27.72 -30.21
CA PHE A 293 -20.19 28.93 -29.44
C PHE A 293 -19.45 30.11 -30.07
N TRP A 294 -19.93 31.31 -29.79
CA TRP A 294 -19.37 32.57 -30.26
C TRP A 294 -19.02 33.44 -29.06
N GLN A 295 -17.89 34.14 -29.15
CA GLN A 295 -17.45 35.12 -28.17
C GLN A 295 -16.98 36.38 -28.89
N ILE A 296 -17.14 37.53 -28.24
CA ILE A 296 -16.57 38.79 -28.73
C ILE A 296 -15.24 39.00 -28.01
N SER A 297 -14.19 39.27 -28.78
CA SER A 297 -12.85 39.57 -28.27
C SER A 297 -12.33 40.84 -28.95
N ALA A 298 -11.58 41.64 -28.20
CA ALA A 298 -10.97 42.88 -28.68
C ALA A 298 -9.49 42.92 -28.31
N ASN A 299 -8.65 43.42 -29.20
CA ASN A 299 -7.25 43.72 -28.89
C ASN A 299 -7.13 45.22 -28.66
N LEU A 300 -6.93 45.63 -27.41
CA LEU A 300 -6.87 47.03 -27.02
C LEU A 300 -5.42 47.52 -27.08
N HIS A 301 -5.12 48.50 -27.93
CA HIS A 301 -3.80 49.11 -27.96
C HIS A 301 -3.58 49.98 -26.72
N LEU A 302 -2.46 49.76 -26.04
CA LEU A 302 -2.11 50.50 -24.85
C LEU A 302 -1.38 51.81 -25.22
N PRO A 303 -1.79 52.96 -24.68
CA PRO A 303 -1.07 54.21 -24.86
C PRO A 303 0.23 54.24 -24.03
N PRO A 304 1.13 55.21 -24.26
CA PRO A 304 2.27 55.47 -23.39
C PRO A 304 1.83 55.60 -21.91
N PRO A 305 2.62 55.08 -20.96
CA PRO A 305 4.03 54.67 -21.05
C PRO A 305 4.26 53.21 -21.50
N ALA A 306 3.23 52.48 -21.94
CA ALA A 306 3.43 51.13 -22.46
C ALA A 306 4.34 51.12 -23.70
N PRO A 307 5.17 50.07 -23.93
CA PRO A 307 5.96 49.95 -25.14
C PRO A 307 5.11 50.06 -26.42
N PRO A 308 5.60 50.71 -27.50
CA PRO A 308 4.88 50.80 -28.77
C PRO A 308 4.45 49.42 -29.28
N GLY A 309 3.18 49.30 -29.70
CA GLY A 309 2.60 48.04 -30.17
C GLY A 309 2.06 47.13 -29.07
N SER A 310 2.14 47.52 -27.79
CA SER A 310 1.54 46.76 -26.69
C SER A 310 0.02 46.65 -26.83
N THR A 311 -0.51 45.44 -26.65
CA THR A 311 -1.95 45.16 -26.69
C THR A 311 -2.42 44.43 -25.44
N LEU A 312 -3.64 44.73 -25.00
CA LEU A 312 -4.35 44.02 -23.95
C LEU A 312 -5.55 43.27 -24.55
N PRO A 313 -5.65 41.93 -24.39
CA PRO A 313 -6.84 41.19 -24.83
C PRO A 313 -8.02 41.51 -23.91
N GLY A 314 -9.10 42.03 -24.49
CA GLY A 314 -10.41 42.16 -23.86
C GLY A 314 -11.32 41.02 -24.29
N THR A 315 -11.99 40.40 -23.33
CA THR A 315 -13.04 39.40 -23.58
C THR A 315 -14.38 39.96 -23.15
N TRP A 316 -15.44 39.63 -23.89
CA TRP A 316 -16.81 39.99 -23.52
C TRP A 316 -17.14 39.55 -22.09
N ALA A 317 -17.71 40.45 -21.29
CA ALA A 317 -17.97 40.21 -19.86
C ALA A 317 -18.89 39.01 -19.60
N SER A 318 -19.87 38.75 -20.47
CA SER A 318 -20.76 37.58 -20.39
C SER A 318 -20.09 36.28 -20.86
N GLY A 319 -18.85 36.35 -21.35
CA GLY A 319 -18.11 35.21 -21.87
C GLY A 319 -18.49 34.86 -23.31
N ARG A 320 -19.43 33.92 -23.47
CA ARG A 320 -19.81 33.33 -24.77
C ARG A 320 -21.32 33.14 -24.90
N THR A 321 -21.81 33.06 -26.14
CA THR A 321 -23.19 32.64 -26.48
C THR A 321 -23.18 31.46 -27.45
N PHE A 322 -24.26 30.69 -27.48
CA PHE A 322 -24.54 29.63 -28.46
C PHE A 322 -25.48 30.10 -29.57
N ASP A 323 -25.88 31.38 -29.56
CA ASP A 323 -26.62 32.00 -30.67
C ASP A 323 -25.69 32.91 -31.49
N GLN A 324 -25.41 32.49 -32.72
CA GLN A 324 -24.62 33.27 -33.65
C GLN A 324 -25.22 34.65 -33.94
N LYS A 325 -26.56 34.74 -34.08
CA LYS A 325 -27.25 35.97 -34.42
C LYS A 325 -27.16 36.98 -33.28
N GLU A 326 -27.31 36.50 -32.05
CA GLU A 326 -27.10 37.31 -30.85
C GLU A 326 -25.66 37.88 -30.83
N CYS A 327 -24.65 37.02 -31.02
CA CYS A 327 -23.25 37.47 -31.03
C CYS A 327 -22.99 38.50 -32.13
N ILE A 328 -23.55 38.32 -33.33
CA ILE A 328 -23.40 39.27 -34.44
C ILE A 328 -24.10 40.59 -34.11
N ALA A 329 -25.33 40.55 -33.59
CA ALA A 329 -26.06 41.75 -33.22
C ALA A 329 -25.30 42.59 -32.17
N LEU A 330 -24.77 41.92 -31.14
CA LEU A 330 -23.95 42.58 -30.10
C LEU A 330 -22.63 43.12 -30.65
N LEU A 331 -21.97 42.39 -31.55
CA LEU A 331 -20.74 42.86 -32.20
C LEU A 331 -21.01 44.12 -33.05
N GLU A 332 -22.12 44.15 -33.79
CA GLU A 332 -22.48 45.31 -34.60
C GLU A 332 -22.85 46.52 -33.74
N VAL A 333 -23.54 46.33 -32.61
CA VAL A 333 -23.75 47.40 -31.62
C VAL A 333 -22.41 47.89 -31.08
N ALA A 334 -21.52 46.99 -30.66
CA ALA A 334 -20.21 47.36 -30.13
C ALA A 334 -19.35 48.12 -31.14
N LYS A 335 -19.37 47.74 -32.43
CA LYS A 335 -18.68 48.47 -33.50
C LYS A 335 -19.28 49.85 -33.77
N LYS A 336 -20.60 49.98 -33.75
CA LYS A 336 -21.29 51.26 -33.95
C LYS A 336 -21.04 52.24 -32.80
N GLU A 337 -20.98 51.73 -31.57
CA GLU A 337 -20.70 52.52 -30.38
C GLU A 337 -19.20 52.75 -30.16
N ALA A 338 -18.33 52.02 -30.86
CA ALA A 338 -16.89 52.15 -30.72
C ALA A 338 -16.43 53.55 -31.17
N LYS A 339 -15.90 54.32 -30.23
CA LYS A 339 -15.32 55.65 -30.48
C LYS A 339 -13.82 55.62 -30.80
N GLY A 340 -13.28 54.44 -31.13
CA GLY A 340 -11.84 54.22 -31.31
C GLY A 340 -11.04 54.09 -30.01
N TYR A 341 -11.70 54.10 -28.85
CA TYR A 341 -11.09 53.90 -27.54
C TYR A 341 -12.00 53.05 -26.64
N ALA A 342 -11.42 52.41 -25.63
CA ALA A 342 -12.14 51.74 -24.55
C ALA A 342 -12.01 52.57 -23.27
N VAL A 343 -13.06 52.61 -22.46
CA VAL A 343 -13.06 53.27 -21.15
C VAL A 343 -12.87 52.21 -20.07
N ILE A 344 -11.91 52.43 -19.18
CA ILE A 344 -11.76 51.60 -17.99
C ILE A 344 -12.87 51.99 -17.01
N ASP A 345 -13.83 51.09 -16.83
CA ASP A 345 -14.92 51.28 -15.87
C ASP A 345 -14.46 51.00 -14.43
N THR A 346 -13.86 49.84 -14.19
CA THR A 346 -13.44 49.40 -12.86
C THR A 346 -12.07 48.71 -12.90
N VAL A 347 -11.19 49.03 -11.94
CA VAL A 347 -9.92 48.32 -11.69
C VAL A 347 -10.01 47.62 -10.33
N LYS A 348 -9.96 46.29 -10.33
CA LYS A 348 -9.97 45.48 -9.10
C LYS A 348 -8.63 44.78 -8.92
N VAL A 349 -7.88 45.20 -7.91
CA VAL A 349 -6.64 44.53 -7.49
C VAL A 349 -6.96 43.65 -6.29
N THR A 350 -6.60 42.37 -6.37
CA THR A 350 -6.79 41.40 -5.28
C THR A 350 -5.50 40.66 -5.02
N GLU A 351 -5.06 40.65 -3.76
CA GLU A 351 -3.97 39.79 -3.33
C GLU A 351 -4.46 38.33 -3.30
N LYS A 352 -3.81 37.47 -4.09
CA LYS A 352 -4.07 36.01 -4.07
C LYS A 352 -2.91 35.32 -3.38
N LYS A 353 -3.22 34.59 -2.30
CA LYS A 353 -2.24 33.78 -1.59
C LYS A 353 -2.30 32.33 -2.06
N MET A 354 -1.23 31.84 -2.66
CA MET A 354 -1.07 30.41 -2.93
C MET A 354 -0.56 29.70 -1.68
N SER A 355 -1.31 28.69 -1.22
CA SER A 355 -0.90 27.86 -0.10
C SER A 355 0.20 26.87 -0.52
N ARG A 356 1.17 26.63 0.38
CA ARG A 356 2.10 25.51 0.28
C ARG A 356 1.36 24.16 0.19
N PRO A 357 1.95 23.13 -0.43
CA PRO A 357 1.34 21.80 -0.49
C PRO A 357 1.17 21.19 0.90
N LEU A 358 0.21 20.26 1.02
CA LEU A 358 0.11 19.39 2.18
C LEU A 358 1.29 18.40 2.20
N PRO A 359 1.67 17.91 3.38
CA PRO A 359 2.57 16.76 3.50
C PRO A 359 2.13 15.59 2.60
N LEU A 360 3.13 14.91 2.01
CA LEU A 360 2.92 13.96 0.93
C LEU A 360 2.37 12.62 1.47
N ASN A 361 1.27 12.15 0.89
CA ASN A 361 0.76 10.79 1.10
C ASN A 361 0.88 9.95 -0.19
N THR A 362 0.51 8.66 -0.12
CA THR A 362 0.63 7.73 -1.25
C THR A 362 -0.08 8.23 -2.51
N THR A 363 -1.34 8.65 -2.37
CA THR A 363 -2.14 9.12 -3.50
C THR A 363 -1.56 10.38 -4.15
N ALA A 364 -1.06 11.32 -3.35
CA ALA A 364 -0.42 12.52 -3.85
C ALA A 364 0.91 12.21 -4.55
N LEU A 365 1.71 11.29 -4.00
CA LEU A 365 2.95 10.80 -4.64
C LEU A 365 2.66 10.19 -6.01
N LEU A 366 1.69 9.26 -6.12
CA LEU A 366 1.36 8.59 -7.37
C LEU A 366 0.86 9.59 -8.44
N LYS A 367 0.02 10.56 -8.05
CA LYS A 367 -0.45 11.61 -8.96
C LYS A 367 0.67 12.53 -9.43
N ALA A 368 1.56 12.92 -8.51
CA ALA A 368 2.68 13.80 -8.82
C ALA A 368 3.71 13.10 -9.73
N ALA A 369 4.04 11.83 -9.45
CA ALA A 369 4.95 11.04 -10.26
C ALA A 369 4.39 10.77 -11.67
N SER A 370 3.10 10.44 -11.78
CA SER A 370 2.47 10.24 -13.09
C SER A 370 2.45 11.52 -13.92
N ARG A 371 2.05 12.67 -13.35
CA ARG A 371 1.95 13.95 -14.07
C ARG A 371 3.31 14.60 -14.35
N GLY A 372 4.22 14.54 -13.38
CA GLY A 372 5.50 15.25 -13.43
C GLY A 372 6.65 14.42 -13.96
N LEU A 373 6.62 13.09 -13.79
CA LEU A 373 7.73 12.19 -14.15
C LEU A 373 7.33 11.12 -15.18
N GLY A 374 6.05 11.03 -15.56
CA GLY A 374 5.57 10.01 -16.51
C GLY A 374 5.59 8.57 -15.98
N LEU A 375 5.82 8.37 -14.68
CA LEU A 375 5.90 7.04 -14.08
C LEU A 375 4.51 6.45 -13.86
N SER A 376 4.34 5.16 -14.16
CA SER A 376 3.12 4.44 -13.78
C SER A 376 3.00 4.32 -12.26
N PRO A 377 1.78 4.10 -11.71
CA PRO A 377 1.61 3.87 -10.28
C PRO A 377 2.45 2.70 -9.74
N HIS A 378 2.57 1.62 -10.53
CA HIS A 378 3.36 0.44 -10.16
C HIS A 378 4.86 0.75 -10.09
N GLU A 379 5.41 1.43 -11.10
CA GLU A 379 6.82 1.84 -11.10
C GLU A 379 7.13 2.83 -9.97
N THR A 380 6.21 3.76 -9.71
CA THR A 380 6.34 4.72 -8.61
C THR A 380 6.40 4.02 -7.26
N MET A 381 5.47 3.09 -6.97
CA MET A 381 5.50 2.33 -5.72
C MET A 381 6.74 1.46 -5.59
N ARG A 382 7.15 0.77 -6.66
CA ARG A 382 8.38 -0.03 -6.66
C ARG A 382 9.61 0.81 -6.34
N THR A 383 9.70 2.00 -6.94
CA THR A 383 10.81 2.93 -6.70
C THR A 383 10.77 3.47 -5.27
N ALA A 384 9.59 3.88 -4.78
CA ALA A 384 9.43 4.38 -3.43
C ALA A 384 9.76 3.30 -2.38
N GLU A 385 9.34 2.05 -2.58
CA GLU A 385 9.72 0.92 -1.72
C GLU A 385 11.22 0.65 -1.72
N HIS A 386 11.87 0.79 -2.88
CA HIS A 386 13.32 0.69 -2.96
C HIS A 386 14.01 1.81 -2.18
N LEU A 387 13.52 3.05 -2.29
CA LEU A 387 14.04 4.18 -1.52
C LEU A 387 13.84 4.00 -0.02
N TYR A 388 12.69 3.48 0.40
CA TYR A 388 12.40 3.16 1.80
C TYR A 388 13.32 2.06 2.34
N THR A 389 13.44 0.94 1.60
CA THR A 389 14.31 -0.18 1.99
C THR A 389 15.80 0.19 1.99
N SER A 390 16.18 1.23 1.25
CA SER A 390 17.52 1.81 1.25
C SER A 390 17.71 2.91 2.31
N GLY A 391 16.67 3.22 3.10
CA GLY A 391 16.73 4.20 4.19
C GLY A 391 16.75 5.66 3.74
N TYR A 392 16.17 5.98 2.57
CA TYR A 392 16.10 7.35 2.05
C TYR A 392 14.80 8.08 2.38
N ILE A 393 13.68 7.35 2.44
CA ILE A 393 12.36 7.91 2.76
C ILE A 393 11.67 7.11 3.86
N SER A 394 10.67 7.72 4.50
CA SER A 394 9.71 6.99 5.34
C SER A 394 8.83 6.04 4.52
N TYR A 395 8.11 5.16 5.20
CA TYR A 395 7.28 4.14 4.57
C TYR A 395 6.30 4.75 3.56
N PRO A 396 6.31 4.31 2.29
CA PRO A 396 5.63 5.03 1.20
C PRO A 396 4.16 4.66 1.04
N ARG A 397 3.61 3.84 1.94
CA ARG A 397 2.20 3.42 1.96
C ARG A 397 1.53 4.02 3.18
N THR A 398 1.15 5.28 3.05
CA THR A 398 0.42 6.05 4.06
C THR A 398 -0.69 6.90 3.45
N GLU A 399 -1.78 7.06 4.20
CA GLU A 399 -2.86 8.00 3.90
C GLU A 399 -2.68 9.34 4.63
N THR A 400 -1.87 9.36 5.68
CA THR A 400 -1.62 10.52 6.54
C THR A 400 -0.99 11.68 5.77
N THR A 401 -1.56 12.87 5.99
CA THR A 401 -1.10 14.14 5.42
C THR A 401 -0.73 15.14 6.51
N ALA A 402 -0.60 14.72 7.77
CA ALA A 402 -0.23 15.56 8.90
C ALA A 402 1.02 15.02 9.60
N TYR A 403 1.97 15.91 9.89
CA TYR A 403 3.07 15.57 10.82
C TYR A 403 2.58 15.65 12.26
N SER A 404 2.93 14.65 13.07
CA SER A 404 2.62 14.68 14.50
C SER A 404 3.35 15.83 15.20
N LYS A 405 2.82 16.32 16.32
CA LYS A 405 3.39 17.47 17.05
C LYS A 405 4.85 17.27 17.48
N ASN A 406 5.25 16.02 17.70
CA ASN A 406 6.57 15.62 18.17
C ASN A 406 7.51 15.16 17.04
N PHE A 407 7.04 15.22 15.78
CA PHE A 407 7.88 14.88 14.63
C PHE A 407 8.92 15.99 14.39
N ASP A 408 10.20 15.62 14.34
CA ASP A 408 11.31 16.57 14.17
C ASP A 408 11.52 16.94 12.70
N VAL A 409 10.59 17.72 12.16
CA VAL A 409 10.66 18.20 10.76
C VAL A 409 11.94 19.00 10.50
N PHE A 410 12.38 19.82 11.47
CA PHE A 410 13.53 20.69 11.30
C PHE A 410 14.86 19.92 11.37
N GLY A 411 14.94 18.86 12.17
CA GLY A 411 16.05 17.91 12.14
C GLY A 411 16.25 17.28 10.76
N LEU A 412 15.15 16.94 10.06
CA LEU A 412 15.22 16.45 8.68
C LEU A 412 15.70 17.53 7.72
N VAL A 413 15.15 18.75 7.79
CA VAL A 413 15.58 19.88 6.93
C VAL A 413 17.08 20.16 7.12
N LYS A 414 17.59 20.09 8.36
CA LYS A 414 19.01 20.25 8.66
C LYS A 414 19.88 19.24 7.92
N GLY A 415 19.42 18.03 7.68
CA GLY A 415 20.11 17.02 6.89
C GLY A 415 20.30 17.39 5.41
N HIS A 416 19.54 18.36 4.89
CA HIS A 416 19.52 18.74 3.47
C HIS A 416 20.23 20.06 3.14
N VAL A 417 20.77 20.79 4.13
CA VAL A 417 21.38 22.13 3.93
C VAL A 417 22.59 22.14 2.99
N ASN A 418 23.22 20.99 2.79
CA ASN A 418 24.39 20.81 1.92
C ASN A 418 24.03 20.25 0.53
N HIS A 419 22.75 20.05 0.21
CA HIS A 419 22.37 19.55 -1.10
C HIS A 419 22.56 20.63 -2.18
N PRO A 420 23.20 20.35 -3.32
CA PRO A 420 23.51 21.37 -4.33
C PRO A 420 22.27 22.04 -4.94
N ASP A 421 21.19 21.28 -5.16
CA ASP A 421 20.00 21.79 -5.86
C ASP A 421 19.04 22.59 -4.95
N TRP A 422 19.03 22.37 -3.63
CA TRP A 422 18.02 22.95 -2.73
C TRP A 422 18.53 23.31 -1.32
N GLY A 423 19.84 23.20 -1.08
CA GLY A 423 20.44 23.46 0.24
C GLY A 423 20.18 24.87 0.74
N ASP A 424 20.19 25.88 -0.14
CA ASP A 424 19.92 27.26 0.25
C ASP A 424 18.47 27.46 0.70
N ALA A 425 17.50 26.85 0.00
CA ALA A 425 16.10 26.85 0.46
C ALA A 425 15.94 26.15 1.83
N ALA A 426 16.71 25.10 2.10
CA ALA A 426 16.71 24.46 3.41
C ALA A 426 17.30 25.38 4.50
N LYS A 427 18.37 26.14 4.21
CA LYS A 427 18.93 27.15 5.13
C LYS A 427 17.92 28.28 5.42
N ASP A 428 17.21 28.73 4.39
CA ASP A 428 16.17 29.76 4.53
C ASP A 428 15.02 29.30 5.44
N ILE A 429 14.55 28.05 5.26
CA ILE A 429 13.51 27.45 6.11
C ILE A 429 13.98 27.37 7.57
N LEU A 430 15.24 27.02 7.82
CA LEU A 430 15.78 26.95 9.20
C LEU A 430 15.96 28.34 9.83
N SER A 431 16.20 29.37 9.02
CA SER A 431 16.34 30.75 9.49
C SER A 431 15.00 31.37 9.88
N ASN A 432 13.91 30.97 9.20
CA ASN A 432 12.54 31.39 9.53
C ASN A 432 11.59 30.19 9.63
N PRO A 433 11.66 29.40 10.72
CA PRO A 433 10.99 28.12 10.82
C PRO A 433 9.45 28.27 10.86
N SER A 434 8.79 27.73 9.84
CA SER A 434 7.33 27.60 9.80
C SER A 434 6.94 26.14 9.73
N ARG A 435 6.24 25.62 10.75
CA ARG A 435 5.76 24.24 10.73
C ARG A 435 4.81 24.00 9.54
N PRO A 436 4.84 22.81 8.91
CA PRO A 436 3.85 22.42 7.91
C PRO A 436 2.43 22.61 8.47
N LYS A 437 1.51 23.09 7.63
CA LYS A 437 0.12 23.37 8.02
C LYS A 437 -0.79 22.26 7.52
N GLY A 438 -1.78 21.89 8.33
CA GLY A 438 -2.93 21.09 7.91
C GLY A 438 -2.66 19.59 7.81
N GLY A 439 -3.55 18.93 7.08
CA GLY A 439 -3.57 17.48 6.89
C GLY A 439 -4.50 16.74 7.84
N VAL A 440 -4.60 15.43 7.61
CA VAL A 440 -5.32 14.46 8.43
C VAL A 440 -4.34 13.38 8.86
N ASP A 441 -4.31 13.08 10.15
CA ASP A 441 -3.59 11.93 10.72
C ASP A 441 -4.53 10.72 10.71
N MET A 442 -4.16 9.69 9.94
CA MET A 442 -4.93 8.46 9.81
C MET A 442 -4.47 7.39 10.81
N GLY A 443 -3.46 7.69 11.63
CA GLY A 443 -2.94 6.78 12.65
C GLY A 443 -2.15 5.60 12.09
N ASP A 444 -1.72 5.67 10.83
CA ASP A 444 -0.90 4.66 10.15
C ASP A 444 0.60 4.99 10.28
N HIS A 445 1.08 5.93 9.47
CA HIS A 445 2.47 6.33 9.38
C HIS A 445 2.56 7.87 9.24
N PRO A 446 3.72 8.49 9.54
CA PRO A 446 3.97 9.86 9.14
C PRO A 446 3.90 10.03 7.62
N PRO A 447 3.69 11.25 7.12
CA PRO A 447 3.76 11.55 5.69
C PRO A 447 5.08 11.06 5.05
N ILE A 448 5.04 10.76 3.75
CA ILE A 448 6.21 10.33 2.97
C ILE A 448 7.24 11.47 2.98
N THR A 449 8.37 11.23 3.64
CA THR A 449 9.35 12.27 3.97
C THR A 449 10.76 11.75 3.73
N PRO A 450 11.69 12.56 3.18
CA PRO A 450 13.08 12.18 3.11
C PRO A 450 13.68 12.09 4.51
N VAL A 451 14.29 10.94 4.83
CA VAL A 451 14.97 10.70 6.12
C VAL A 451 16.48 10.90 6.04
N ARG A 452 17.03 10.90 4.82
CA ARG A 452 18.46 11.11 4.54
C ARG A 452 18.64 11.89 3.25
N SER A 453 19.55 12.87 3.25
CA SER A 453 20.00 13.54 2.02
C SER A 453 20.90 12.61 1.22
N VAL A 454 20.71 12.60 -0.10
CA VAL A 454 21.42 11.70 -1.02
C VAL A 454 21.66 12.43 -2.34
N GLY A 455 22.88 12.31 -2.87
CA GLY A 455 23.21 12.86 -4.19
C GLY A 455 22.75 11.95 -5.34
N ARG A 456 22.65 12.50 -6.57
CA ARG A 456 22.25 11.72 -7.76
C ARG A 456 23.17 10.53 -8.04
N SER A 457 24.46 10.63 -7.71
CA SER A 457 25.44 9.55 -7.91
C SER A 457 25.26 8.37 -6.94
N GLU A 458 24.64 8.58 -5.78
CA GLU A 458 24.39 7.55 -4.77
C GLU A 458 23.06 6.81 -5.00
N LEU A 459 22.08 7.49 -5.61
CA LEU A 459 20.84 6.88 -6.10
C LEU A 459 21.16 6.15 -7.40
N GLY A 460 21.71 4.93 -7.30
CA GLY A 460 22.06 4.12 -8.45
C GLY A 460 20.96 4.14 -9.52
N GLY A 461 21.32 4.53 -10.73
CA GLY A 461 20.45 4.58 -11.90
C GLY A 461 21.25 4.17 -13.13
N ARG A 462 20.63 3.38 -14.00
CA ARG A 462 21.11 3.18 -15.37
C ARG A 462 21.08 4.48 -16.16
#